data_AF-V5HQ85-F1
#
_entry.id   AF-V5HQ85-F1
#
_cell.length_a   1.000
_cell.length_b   1.000
_cell.length_c   1.000
_cell.angle_alpha   90.00
_cell.angle_beta   90.00
_cell.angle_gamma   90.00
#
_symmetry.space_group_name_H-M   'P 1'
#
loop_
_entity.id
_entity.type
_entity.pdbx_description
1 polymer ?
#
loop_
_entity_poly.entity_id
_entity_poly.type
_entity_poly.pdbx_seq_one_letter_code
_entity_poly.pdbx_strand_id
1 'polypeptide(L)'
;KVPKTTTESGQELTGCAPISRYFAEQSAKGKEIWGKTPQDRAEIQQWLEYRALHLDEVVPTQEAVHEILQELNCYMGDRTYFVGNVLTVADIFM
;
A
#
# COMPACT_ATOMS: atom_id res chain seq x y z
N LYS A 1 -11.26 -2.09 11.96
CA LYS A 1 -12.44 -1.95 11.08
C LYS A 1 -11.94 -1.80 9.66
N VAL A 2 -12.42 -2.62 8.71
CA VAL A 2 -11.99 -2.56 7.30
C VAL A 2 -12.64 -1.33 6.63
N PRO A 3 -11.87 -0.47 5.93
CA PRO A 3 -12.42 0.74 5.31
C PRO A 3 -13.31 0.40 4.12
N LYS A 4 -14.31 1.27 3.89
CA LYS A 4 -15.26 1.16 2.78
C LYS A 4 -15.46 2.51 2.12
N THR A 5 -15.67 2.52 0.82
CA THR A 5 -16.11 3.70 0.06
C THR A 5 -17.04 3.29 -1.08
N THR A 6 -17.70 4.25 -1.69
CA THR A 6 -18.58 4.03 -2.84
C THR A 6 -18.08 4.85 -4.01
N THR A 7 -17.92 4.19 -5.15
CA THR A 7 -17.52 4.83 -6.41
C THR A 7 -18.64 5.73 -6.96
N GLU A 8 -18.32 6.60 -7.91
CA GLU A 8 -19.33 7.42 -8.61
C GLU A 8 -20.40 6.59 -9.31
N SER A 9 -20.06 5.36 -9.74
CA SER A 9 -21.01 4.41 -10.34
C SER A 9 -21.84 3.63 -9.31
N GLY A 10 -21.70 3.92 -8.01
CA GLY A 10 -22.46 3.27 -6.94
C GLY A 10 -21.90 1.92 -6.47
N GLN A 11 -20.74 1.48 -6.97
CA GLN A 11 -20.09 0.24 -6.52
C GLN A 11 -19.40 0.45 -5.17
N GLU A 12 -19.64 -0.43 -4.20
CA GLU A 12 -18.93 -0.45 -2.91
C GLU A 12 -17.54 -1.07 -3.09
N LEU A 13 -16.51 -0.36 -2.61
CA LEU A 13 -15.15 -0.86 -2.49
C LEU A 13 -14.83 -1.07 -1.01
N THR A 14 -14.16 -2.17 -0.69
CA THR A 14 -13.79 -2.55 0.68
C THR A 14 -12.30 -2.87 0.75
N GLY A 15 -11.58 -2.30 1.73
CA GLY A 15 -10.15 -2.53 1.96
C GLY A 15 -9.25 -1.45 1.34
N CYS A 16 -8.07 -1.26 1.94
CA CYS A 16 -7.15 -0.19 1.54
C CYS A 16 -6.63 -0.34 0.11
N ALA A 17 -6.38 -1.57 -0.35
CA ALA A 17 -5.85 -1.81 -1.69
C ALA A 17 -6.78 -1.34 -2.83
N PRO A 18 -8.05 -1.80 -2.93
CA PRO A 18 -8.96 -1.32 -3.98
C PRO A 18 -9.32 0.16 -3.82
N ILE A 19 -9.44 0.65 -2.58
CA ILE A 19 -9.78 2.05 -2.31
C ILE A 19 -8.65 2.99 -2.74
N SER A 20 -7.41 2.67 -2.39
CA SER A 20 -6.24 3.48 -2.74
C SER A 20 -6.00 3.53 -4.23
N ARG A 21 -6.14 2.39 -4.92
CA ARG A 21 -6.11 2.32 -6.38
C ARG A 21 -7.17 3.22 -7.01
N TYR A 22 -8.41 3.13 -6.54
CA TYR A 22 -9.50 3.96 -7.06
C TYR A 22 -9.17 5.46 -6.94
N PHE A 23 -8.76 5.92 -5.76
CA PHE A 23 -8.42 7.35 -5.58
C PHE A 23 -7.19 7.78 -6.37
N ALA A 24 -6.20 6.90 -6.54
CA ALA A 24 -5.03 7.17 -7.37
C ALA A 24 -5.38 7.22 -8.87
N GLU A 25 -6.40 6.48 -9.31
CA GLU A 25 -6.90 6.57 -10.69
C GLU A 25 -7.76 7.83 -10.92
N GLN A 26 -8.51 8.30 -9.91
CA GLN A 26 -9.39 9.48 -10.03
C GLN A 26 -8.68 10.83 -9.84
N SER A 27 -7.56 10.88 -9.11
CA SER A 27 -6.87 12.14 -8.84
C SER A 27 -6.07 12.63 -10.03
N ALA A 28 -6.10 13.94 -10.30
CA ALA A 28 -5.26 14.58 -11.32
C ALA A 28 -3.74 14.35 -11.09
N LYS A 29 -3.33 14.20 -9.82
CA LYS A 29 -1.96 13.83 -9.40
C LYS A 29 -1.82 12.33 -9.12
N GLY A 30 -2.92 11.59 -9.18
CA GLY A 30 -2.99 10.19 -8.75
C GLY A 30 -2.15 9.24 -9.61
N LYS A 31 -1.95 9.57 -10.89
CA LYS A 31 -1.03 8.83 -11.78
C LYS A 31 0.41 8.83 -11.30
N GLU A 32 0.84 9.84 -10.55
CA GLU A 32 2.21 9.91 -10.02
C GLU A 32 2.40 8.95 -8.85
N ILE A 33 1.41 8.87 -7.94
CA ILE A 33 1.48 8.03 -6.74
C ILE A 33 1.11 6.56 -7.01
N TRP A 34 0.43 6.27 -8.14
CA TRP A 34 0.12 4.89 -8.55
C TRP A 34 1.27 4.17 -9.27
N GLY A 35 2.43 4.81 -9.43
CA GLY A 35 3.56 4.23 -10.14
C GLY A 35 3.51 4.46 -11.66
N LYS A 36 4.68 4.74 -12.22
CA LYS A 36 4.83 5.16 -13.62
C LYS A 36 4.93 3.96 -14.55
N THR A 37 5.52 2.88 -14.07
CA THR A 37 5.73 1.65 -14.84
C THR A 37 4.83 0.51 -14.35
N PRO A 38 4.62 -0.54 -15.16
CA PRO A 38 3.96 -1.77 -14.70
C PRO A 38 4.69 -2.43 -13.52
N GLN A 39 6.02 -2.34 -13.48
CA GLN A 39 6.84 -2.81 -12.37
C GLN A 39 6.49 -2.06 -11.07
N ASP A 40 6.48 -0.73 -11.12
CA ASP A 40 6.14 0.10 -9.95
C ASP A 40 4.76 -0.28 -9.40
N ARG A 41 3.78 -0.47 -10.31
CA ARG A 41 2.41 -0.85 -9.94
C ARG A 41 2.34 -2.22 -9.28
N ALA A 42 3.13 -3.18 -9.76
CA ALA A 42 3.21 -4.51 -9.16
C ALA A 42 3.82 -4.44 -7.76
N GLU A 43 4.90 -3.67 -7.57
CA GLU A 43 5.52 -3.49 -6.26
C GLU A 43 4.59 -2.73 -5.29
N ILE A 44 3.88 -1.69 -5.75
CA ILE A 44 2.87 -0.99 -4.93
C ILE A 44 1.78 -1.97 -4.47
N GLN A 45 1.29 -2.79 -5.38
CA GLN A 45 0.26 -3.79 -5.08
C GLN A 45 0.77 -4.83 -4.06
N GLN A 46 2.01 -5.28 -4.20
CA GLN A 46 2.65 -6.18 -3.24
C GLN A 46 2.68 -5.58 -1.82
N TRP A 47 3.04 -4.30 -1.67
CA TRP A 47 3.06 -3.64 -0.35
C TRP A 47 1.67 -3.48 0.27
N LEU A 48 0.67 -3.17 -0.56
CA LEU A 48 -0.72 -3.11 -0.10
C LEU A 48 -1.25 -4.48 0.37
N GLU A 49 -0.82 -5.56 -0.28
CA GLU A 49 -1.12 -6.94 0.13
C GLU A 49 -0.36 -7.33 1.40
N TYR A 50 0.93 -6.99 1.48
CA TYR A 50 1.75 -7.22 2.67
C TYR A 50 1.09 -6.63 3.92
N ARG A 51 0.66 -5.35 3.83
CA ARG A 51 -0.10 -4.67 4.88
C ARG A 51 -1.36 -5.42 5.27
N ALA A 52 -2.16 -5.84 4.29
CA ALA A 52 -3.42 -6.52 4.55
C ALA A 52 -3.19 -7.84 5.30
N LEU A 53 -2.17 -8.61 4.91
CA LEU A 53 -1.87 -9.92 5.50
C LEU A 53 -1.20 -9.84 6.87
N HIS A 54 -0.30 -8.88 7.07
CA HIS A 54 0.55 -8.84 8.27
C HIS A 54 0.10 -7.81 9.31
N LEU A 55 -0.67 -6.79 8.92
CA LEU A 55 -0.98 -5.65 9.79
C LEU A 55 -2.49 -5.44 10.06
N ASP A 56 -3.39 -5.87 9.16
CA ASP A 56 -4.83 -5.53 9.26
C ASP A 56 -5.67 -6.59 10.01
N GLU A 57 -5.39 -7.89 9.87
CA GLU A 57 -6.32 -8.95 10.31
C GLU A 57 -6.09 -9.46 11.74
N VAL A 58 -4.87 -9.38 12.25
CA VAL A 58 -4.49 -9.90 13.58
C VAL A 58 -3.56 -8.88 14.24
N VAL A 59 -3.76 -8.59 15.53
CA VAL A 59 -2.75 -7.85 16.31
C VAL A 59 -1.51 -8.74 16.37
N PRO A 60 -0.41 -8.38 15.69
CA PRO A 60 0.77 -9.23 15.65
C PRO A 60 1.34 -9.42 17.05
N THR A 61 1.92 -10.59 17.31
CA THR A 61 2.69 -10.81 18.54
C THR A 61 3.92 -9.90 18.54
N GLN A 62 4.52 -9.67 19.70
CA GLN A 62 5.73 -8.84 19.79
C GLN A 62 6.87 -9.43 18.94
N GLU A 63 6.96 -10.75 18.85
CA GLU A 63 7.92 -11.46 18.01
C GLU A 63 7.64 -11.21 16.53
N ALA A 64 6.38 -11.33 16.09
CA ALA A 64 5.99 -11.06 14.71
C ALA A 64 6.23 -9.58 14.33
N VAL A 65 5.96 -8.63 15.24
CA VAL A 65 6.30 -7.22 15.04
C VAL A 65 7.81 -7.05 14.86
N HIS A 66 8.62 -7.73 15.68
CA HIS A 66 10.07 -7.65 15.57
C HIS A 66 10.59 -8.18 14.23
N GLU A 67 10.06 -9.32 13.77
CA GLU A 67 10.40 -9.91 12.48
C GLU A 67 10.03 -8.99 11.31
N ILE A 68 8.81 -8.45 11.31
CA ILE A 68 8.33 -7.47 10.31
C ILE A 68 9.24 -6.24 10.29
N LEU A 69 9.57 -5.67 11.45
CA LEU A 69 10.41 -4.47 11.51
C LEU A 69 11.86 -4.75 11.06
N GLN A 70 12.40 -5.94 11.34
CA GLN A 70 13.72 -6.34 10.83
C GLN A 70 13.71 -6.47 9.30
N GLU A 71 12.68 -7.11 8.74
CA GLU A 71 12.49 -7.23 7.29
C GLU A 71 12.41 -5.85 6.63
N LEU A 72 11.54 -4.97 7.15
CA LEU A 72 11.37 -3.62 6.65
C LEU A 72 12.66 -2.79 6.76
N ASN A 73 13.38 -2.90 7.87
CA ASN A 73 14.65 -2.20 8.04
C ASN A 73 15.71 -2.66 7.04
N CYS A 74 15.75 -3.97 6.73
CA CYS A 74 16.64 -4.49 5.69
C CYS A 74 16.22 -4.01 4.30
N TYR A 75 14.92 -4.07 3.99
CA TYR A 75 14.36 -3.64 2.69
C TYR A 75 14.58 -2.15 2.43
N MET A 76 14.43 -1.32 3.45
CA MET A 76 14.57 0.14 3.37
C MET A 76 16.02 0.62 3.48
N GLY A 77 16.99 -0.29 3.68
CA GLY A 77 18.38 0.07 3.98
C GLY A 77 19.06 0.92 2.90
N ASP A 78 18.63 0.81 1.65
CA ASP A 78 19.12 1.59 0.50
C ASP A 78 18.00 2.37 -0.22
N ARG A 79 16.82 2.51 0.41
CA ARG A 79 15.63 3.09 -0.22
C ARG A 79 15.08 4.28 0.56
N THR A 80 14.72 5.33 -0.17
CA THR A 80 14.01 6.50 0.39
C THR A 80 12.50 6.29 0.46
N TYR A 81 11.96 5.51 -0.48
CA TYR A 81 10.53 5.19 -0.62
C TYR A 81 10.37 3.68 -0.83
N PHE A 82 9.19 3.15 -0.55
CA PHE A 82 8.91 1.73 -0.73
C PHE A 82 9.06 1.26 -2.18
N VAL A 83 8.69 2.11 -3.14
CA VAL A 83 8.73 1.79 -4.57
C VAL A 83 9.40 2.91 -5.36
N GLY A 84 10.46 2.56 -6.09
CA GLY A 84 11.23 3.52 -6.89
C GLY A 84 11.84 4.65 -6.03
N ASN A 85 11.90 5.85 -6.61
CA ASN A 85 12.54 7.03 -6.00
C ASN A 85 11.57 8.20 -5.80
N VAL A 86 10.27 7.93 -5.71
CA VAL A 86 9.22 8.94 -5.52
C VAL A 86 8.19 8.42 -4.52
N LEU A 87 7.47 9.34 -3.86
CA LEU A 87 6.36 9.00 -2.99
C LEU A 87 5.26 8.28 -3.79
N THR A 88 4.82 7.13 -3.29
CA THR A 88 3.75 6.32 -3.88
C THR A 88 2.65 6.02 -2.87
N VAL A 89 1.59 5.35 -3.33
CA VAL A 89 0.55 4.81 -2.46
C VAL A 89 1.11 3.81 -1.44
N ALA A 90 2.19 3.07 -1.75
CA ALA A 90 2.81 2.15 -0.79
C ALA A 90 3.27 2.89 0.47
N ASP A 91 3.93 4.05 0.31
CA ASP A 91 4.44 4.87 1.42
C ASP A 91 3.35 5.53 2.27
N ILE A 92 2.15 5.70 1.72
CA ILE A 92 1.02 6.31 2.44
C ILE A 92 0.35 5.30 3.37
N PHE A 93 0.37 4.02 2.98
CA PHE A 93 -0.37 2.96 3.68
C PHE A 93 0.51 2.07 4.57
N MET A 94 1.81 1.93 4.25
CA MET A 94 2.82 1.26 5.06
C MET A 94 3.39 2.19 6.12
#